data_AF-W7D525-F1
#
_entry.id   AF-W7D525-F1
#
_cell.length_a   1.000
_cell.length_b   1.000
_cell.length_c   1.000
_cell.angle_alpha   90.00
_cell.angle_beta   90.00
_cell.angle_gamma   90.00
#
_symmetry.space_group_name_H-M   'P 1'
#
loop_
_entity.id
_entity.type
_entity.pdbx_description
1 polymer ?
#
loop_
_entity_poly.entity_id
_entity_poly.type
_entity_poly.pdbx_seq_one_letter_code
_entity_poly.pdbx_strand_id
1 'polypeptide(L)'
;MKKSNVLKLLLGIALLSSCIGYPISTQGAELKKTPRWIIGSDDRIIVGDTTKAPYNSMVFIEISGGGIGSGVLISPDTVLTAAHVVYNSATKSFASSITVYPGFNAGVVPFGSAKAKAMVLPTEYQKEASFDYDYAIVKLDRNLNVGATGIAGFSSFTDLPITISGYHGDLGGKMGTQTGHIKEYNEKTLVYDDLDTMGGSSGAPVYDARNYIVGVNVGGIGIIYPDGTAEYKNIASRMGGEALDKLGKWWNFSEYGNFSGGYISWLPADYSPINNLDDISTLTLPVNYRNSGNSPWFDIQFKNGAQFVNSETVHSENKNVVEYLNYDNNIARFKINGVGSTDIVFYSKDGTQKYTKKINITKAAAYTNVSLNKNYGVATANILTNNQQFSLGALMTSQKIDLTHDFVFDTTLGIGSGQGDGVSFVIKNTPSANSFGGSGDGLGVSGLSQTLAISLRHQSWYSPPRNSVSFYDGNFKNYVNTTPGTGTNSDLHVRWTASTQTLSYVYRGVTSSYRLNDLNQFFGGTSAYVGLVGVTGQASNVHLTYSPRLTAVVFQ
;
A
#
# COMPACT_ATOMS: atom_id res chain seq x y z
N MET A 1 -64.83 11.46 -13.91
CA MET A 1 -64.71 12.05 -12.56
C MET A 1 -64.31 10.95 -11.57
N LYS A 2 -63.21 11.18 -10.82
CA LYS A 2 -62.73 10.51 -9.57
C LYS A 2 -62.19 9.05 -9.73
N LYS A 3 -60.86 8.84 -9.67
CA LYS A 3 -59.98 8.52 -8.48
C LYS A 3 -60.38 7.19 -7.82
N SER A 4 -59.56 6.21 -7.42
CA SER A 4 -58.11 5.99 -7.18
C SER A 4 -57.94 4.51 -6.72
N ASN A 5 -56.70 4.00 -6.64
CA ASN A 5 -56.18 2.78 -5.96
C ASN A 5 -55.92 1.59 -6.91
N VAL A 6 -54.73 1.34 -7.47
CA VAL A 6 -53.35 1.18 -6.93
C VAL A 6 -53.14 -0.08 -6.07
N LEU A 7 -52.51 -1.07 -6.72
CA LEU A 7 -51.49 -2.01 -6.25
C LEU A 7 -51.87 -3.18 -5.30
N LYS A 8 -52.01 -4.36 -5.91
CA LYS A 8 -51.64 -5.66 -5.32
C LYS A 8 -50.66 -6.33 -6.29
N LEU A 9 -49.41 -6.54 -5.89
CA LEU A 9 -48.54 -7.53 -6.52
C LEU A 9 -47.77 -8.29 -5.45
N LEU A 10 -47.79 -9.61 -5.61
CA LEU A 10 -47.45 -10.62 -4.62
C LEU A 10 -45.97 -10.66 -4.25
N LEU A 11 -45.75 -10.94 -2.96
CA LEU A 11 -44.56 -11.50 -2.34
C LEU A 11 -44.05 -12.74 -3.12
N GLY A 12 -42.77 -12.72 -3.47
CA GLY A 12 -42.02 -13.87 -3.99
C GLY A 12 -40.65 -13.99 -3.33
N ILE A 13 -40.65 -14.61 -2.15
CA ILE A 13 -39.58 -15.36 -1.45
C ILE A 13 -38.12 -14.99 -1.82
N ALA A 14 -37.48 -14.23 -0.94
CA ALA A 14 -36.02 -14.12 -0.86
C ALA A 14 -35.43 -15.41 -0.26
N LEU A 15 -34.53 -16.06 -0.99
CA LEU A 15 -33.68 -17.12 -0.45
C LEU A 15 -32.45 -16.49 0.21
N LEU A 16 -32.31 -16.78 1.50
CA LEU A 16 -31.18 -16.44 2.36
C LEU A 16 -29.85 -16.89 1.74
N SER A 17 -28.90 -15.96 1.64
CA SER A 17 -27.48 -16.28 1.71
C SER A 17 -26.86 -15.40 2.81
N SER A 18 -26.42 -16.06 3.86
CA SER A 18 -25.77 -15.47 5.02
C SER A 18 -24.34 -15.06 4.68
N CYS A 19 -24.08 -13.76 4.66
CA CYS A 19 -22.73 -13.21 4.78
C CYS A 19 -22.79 -12.07 5.81
N ILE A 20 -22.75 -12.42 7.10
CA ILE A 20 -22.51 -11.46 8.17
C ILE A 20 -21.00 -11.40 8.39
N GLY A 21 -20.44 -10.21 8.19
CA GLY A 21 -19.08 -9.85 8.53
C GLY A 21 -18.99 -8.40 9.02
N TYR A 22 -19.94 -7.97 9.87
CA TYR A 22 -19.85 -6.74 10.66
C TYR A 22 -20.05 -7.10 12.13
N PRO A 23 -19.06 -6.90 13.03
CA PRO A 23 -19.34 -6.85 14.45
C PRO A 23 -19.65 -5.40 14.81
N ILE A 24 -20.92 -5.01 14.67
CA ILE A 24 -21.47 -3.87 15.40
C ILE A 24 -22.58 -4.43 16.28
N SER A 25 -22.39 -4.36 17.59
CA SER A 25 -23.39 -4.86 18.55
C SER A 25 -24.58 -3.91 18.62
N THR A 26 -25.62 -4.17 17.84
CA THR A 26 -26.95 -3.59 18.08
C THR A 26 -28.00 -4.66 17.81
N GLN A 27 -28.50 -5.27 18.90
CA GLN A 27 -29.64 -6.19 18.86
C GLN A 27 -30.83 -5.53 18.13
N GLY A 28 -31.18 -6.04 16.94
CA GLY A 28 -32.49 -5.77 16.30
C GLY A 28 -32.54 -4.76 15.14
N ALA A 29 -31.43 -4.19 14.67
CA ALA A 29 -31.44 -3.29 13.50
C ALA A 29 -31.35 -4.05 12.15
N GLU A 30 -32.11 -3.63 11.13
CA GLU A 30 -32.08 -4.20 9.78
C GLU A 30 -31.21 -3.31 8.84
N LEU A 31 -30.27 -3.94 8.12
CA LEU A 31 -29.46 -3.28 7.09
C LEU A 31 -30.12 -3.44 5.72
N LYS A 32 -30.44 -2.32 5.06
CA LYS A 32 -30.99 -2.32 3.69
C LYS A 32 -30.06 -1.61 2.70
N LYS A 33 -29.83 -2.26 1.56
CA LYS A 33 -29.26 -1.64 0.36
C LYS A 33 -30.29 -0.66 -0.18
N THR A 34 -29.92 0.62 -0.26
CA THR A 34 -30.82 1.69 -0.70
C THR A 34 -30.21 2.47 -1.87
N PRO A 35 -31.00 3.32 -2.55
CA PRO A 35 -30.44 4.36 -3.41
C PRO A 35 -29.43 5.24 -2.66
N ARG A 36 -28.68 6.06 -3.38
CA ARG A 36 -27.69 7.00 -2.84
C ARG A 36 -28.38 8.22 -2.22
N TRP A 37 -27.77 8.82 -1.20
CA TRP A 37 -28.40 9.89 -0.42
C TRP A 37 -27.55 11.15 -0.32
N ILE A 38 -28.27 12.28 -0.32
CA ILE A 38 -27.80 13.52 0.32
C ILE A 38 -27.95 13.33 1.82
N ILE A 39 -26.89 13.56 2.59
CA ILE A 39 -26.84 13.35 4.04
C ILE A 39 -26.77 14.73 4.70
N GLY A 40 -27.87 15.14 5.34
CA GLY A 40 -27.95 16.48 5.90
C GLY A 40 -28.15 17.54 4.81
N SER A 41 -27.23 18.51 4.74
CA SER A 41 -27.25 19.55 3.70
C SER A 41 -26.45 19.09 2.49
N ASP A 42 -26.84 19.53 1.29
CA ASP A 42 -26.10 19.21 0.06
C ASP A 42 -24.89 20.13 -0.08
N ASP A 43 -23.70 19.57 0.18
CA ASP A 43 -22.43 20.33 0.20
C ASP A 43 -21.56 20.07 -1.05
N ARG A 44 -22.15 19.49 -2.11
CA ARG A 44 -21.45 19.27 -3.38
C ARG A 44 -21.19 20.57 -4.11
N ILE A 45 -19.98 20.69 -4.67
CA ILE A 45 -19.56 21.82 -5.50
C ILE A 45 -19.55 21.38 -6.96
N ILE A 46 -20.10 22.22 -7.84
CA ILE A 46 -19.98 22.02 -9.28
C ILE A 46 -18.56 22.36 -9.75
N VAL A 47 -17.92 21.43 -10.45
CA VAL A 47 -16.60 21.65 -11.04
C VAL A 47 -16.73 22.62 -12.21
N GLY A 48 -16.01 23.75 -12.13
CA GLY A 48 -16.06 24.81 -13.15
C GLY A 48 -15.34 24.44 -14.45
N ASP A 49 -14.13 23.87 -14.36
CA ASP A 49 -13.33 23.45 -15.52
C ASP A 49 -12.97 21.96 -15.41
N THR A 50 -13.73 21.13 -16.11
CA THR A 50 -13.55 19.67 -16.16
C THR A 50 -12.40 19.24 -17.07
N THR A 51 -11.69 20.17 -17.72
CA THR A 51 -10.53 19.87 -18.58
C THR A 51 -9.20 19.84 -17.82
N LYS A 52 -9.21 20.18 -16.52
CA LYS A 52 -8.03 20.19 -15.65
C LYS A 52 -7.93 18.93 -14.82
N ALA A 53 -6.71 18.54 -14.49
CA ALA A 53 -6.44 17.47 -13.56
C ALA A 53 -6.93 17.84 -12.13
N PRO A 54 -7.50 16.88 -11.37
CA PRO A 54 -7.75 15.49 -11.75
C PRO A 54 -9.05 15.25 -12.55
N TYR A 55 -9.91 16.28 -12.69
CA TYR A 55 -11.26 16.18 -13.26
C TYR A 55 -11.33 15.71 -14.71
N ASN A 56 -10.31 16.02 -15.52
CA ASN A 56 -10.19 15.56 -16.91
C ASN A 56 -10.23 14.04 -17.08
N SER A 57 -9.85 13.29 -16.04
CA SER A 57 -9.88 11.83 -16.03
C SER A 57 -11.21 11.24 -15.55
N MET A 58 -12.10 12.04 -14.97
CA MET A 58 -13.41 11.59 -14.46
C MET A 58 -14.39 11.42 -15.62
N VAL A 59 -15.05 10.27 -15.70
CA VAL A 59 -15.90 9.93 -16.85
C VAL A 59 -17.38 9.86 -16.52
N PHE A 60 -18.18 10.42 -17.42
CA PHE A 60 -19.61 10.18 -17.48
C PHE A 60 -19.84 8.90 -18.29
N ILE A 61 -20.65 7.99 -17.76
CA ILE A 61 -20.94 6.70 -18.38
C ILE A 61 -22.42 6.68 -18.77
N GLU A 62 -22.68 6.50 -20.05
CA GLU A 62 -24.03 6.31 -20.59
C GLU A 62 -24.25 4.83 -20.89
N ILE A 63 -25.35 4.28 -20.37
CA ILE A 63 -25.73 2.87 -20.52
C ILE A 63 -26.96 2.81 -21.44
N SER A 64 -26.90 1.98 -22.50
CA SER A 64 -28.05 1.82 -23.39
C SER A 64 -29.27 1.30 -22.64
N GLY A 65 -30.42 1.95 -22.86
CA GLY A 65 -31.64 1.73 -22.08
C GLY A 65 -31.96 2.85 -21.07
N GLY A 66 -31.12 3.90 -20.99
CA GLY A 66 -31.41 5.13 -20.26
C GLY A 66 -30.76 5.23 -18.88
N GLY A 67 -29.76 4.39 -18.58
CA GLY A 67 -29.00 4.45 -17.33
C GLY A 67 -27.77 5.35 -17.45
N ILE A 68 -27.35 5.93 -16.33
CA ILE A 68 -26.11 6.71 -16.22
C ILE A 68 -25.26 6.24 -15.04
N GLY A 69 -23.96 6.44 -15.17
CA GLY A 69 -22.96 6.14 -14.15
C GLY A 69 -21.78 7.10 -14.21
N SER A 70 -20.86 6.88 -13.29
CA SER A 70 -19.59 7.60 -13.16
C SER A 70 -18.43 6.61 -13.24
N GLY A 71 -17.23 7.13 -13.46
CA GLY A 71 -16.01 6.35 -13.46
C GLY A 71 -14.78 7.24 -13.48
N VAL A 72 -13.61 6.61 -13.60
CA VAL A 72 -12.34 7.31 -13.81
C VAL A 72 -11.47 6.56 -14.80
N LEU A 73 -10.85 7.30 -15.72
CA LEU A 73 -9.78 6.79 -16.57
C LEU A 73 -8.56 6.52 -15.73
N ILE A 74 -8.23 5.24 -15.63
CA ILE A 74 -7.05 4.75 -14.92
C ILE A 74 -5.90 4.47 -15.92
N SER A 75 -6.24 4.20 -17.19
CA SER A 75 -5.32 4.29 -18.33
C SER A 75 -6.03 4.98 -19.51
N PRO A 76 -5.35 5.26 -20.64
CA PRO A 76 -6.00 5.85 -21.81
C PRO A 76 -7.21 5.08 -22.36
N ASP A 77 -7.30 3.76 -22.12
CA ASP A 77 -8.35 2.88 -22.66
C ASP A 77 -9.12 2.12 -21.56
N THR A 78 -8.91 2.46 -20.29
CA THR A 78 -9.42 1.68 -19.16
C THR A 78 -10.11 2.58 -18.16
N VAL A 79 -11.37 2.23 -17.86
CA VAL A 79 -12.20 2.93 -16.88
C VAL A 79 -12.43 2.03 -15.67
N LEU A 80 -12.20 2.55 -14.47
CA LEU A 80 -12.71 1.98 -13.23
C LEU A 80 -14.11 2.52 -12.96
N THR A 81 -15.06 1.63 -12.65
CA THR A 81 -16.44 1.98 -12.31
C THR A 81 -17.04 0.94 -11.35
N ALA A 82 -18.32 1.06 -11.03
CA ALA A 82 -19.04 0.09 -10.18
C ALA A 82 -19.51 -1.13 -10.99
N ALA A 83 -19.63 -2.29 -10.34
CA ALA A 83 -20.05 -3.51 -11.03
C ALA A 83 -21.52 -3.45 -11.51
N HIS A 84 -22.43 -2.86 -10.74
CA HIS A 84 -23.82 -2.67 -11.21
C HIS A 84 -23.98 -1.67 -12.35
N VAL A 85 -22.97 -0.86 -12.66
CA VAL A 85 -22.99 0.02 -13.85
C VAL A 85 -22.89 -0.85 -15.11
N VAL A 86 -22.13 -1.94 -15.06
CA VAL A 86 -21.85 -2.81 -16.22
C VAL A 86 -22.70 -4.09 -16.24
N TYR A 87 -23.27 -4.49 -15.10
CA TYR A 87 -23.98 -5.76 -14.95
C TYR A 87 -25.26 -5.61 -14.14
N ASN A 88 -26.38 -6.05 -14.70
CA ASN A 88 -27.66 -6.09 -14.01
C ASN A 88 -27.81 -7.44 -13.29
N SER A 89 -27.74 -7.42 -11.97
CA SER A 89 -27.81 -8.62 -11.13
C SER A 89 -29.20 -9.28 -11.08
N ALA A 90 -30.26 -8.54 -11.43
CA ALA A 90 -31.63 -9.07 -11.49
C ALA A 90 -31.87 -9.86 -12.80
N THR A 91 -31.40 -9.34 -13.93
CA THR A 91 -31.51 -10.02 -15.23
C THR A 91 -30.32 -10.94 -15.52
N LYS A 92 -29.30 -10.93 -14.65
CA LYS A 92 -28.04 -11.66 -14.78
C LYS A 92 -27.29 -11.41 -16.09
N SER A 93 -27.41 -10.19 -16.63
CA SER A 93 -26.86 -9.82 -17.93
C SER A 93 -25.97 -8.58 -17.84
N PHE A 94 -24.93 -8.54 -18.66
CA PHE A 94 -24.16 -7.32 -18.90
C PHE A 94 -25.02 -6.26 -19.62
N ALA A 95 -24.64 -4.99 -19.48
CA ALA A 95 -25.17 -3.92 -20.30
C ALA A 95 -24.96 -4.23 -21.79
N SER A 96 -25.95 -3.94 -22.65
CA SER A 96 -25.83 -4.22 -24.08
C SER A 96 -24.83 -3.29 -24.79
N SER A 97 -24.70 -2.04 -24.33
CA SER A 97 -23.62 -1.13 -24.72
C SER A 97 -23.41 -0.03 -23.67
N ILE A 98 -22.17 0.46 -23.61
CA ILE A 98 -21.76 1.57 -22.76
C ILE A 98 -20.95 2.56 -23.61
N THR A 99 -21.19 3.86 -23.43
CA THR A 99 -20.37 4.94 -23.98
C THR A 99 -19.81 5.80 -22.85
N VAL A 100 -18.53 6.14 -22.96
CA VAL A 100 -17.75 6.84 -21.92
C VAL A 100 -17.33 8.21 -22.44
N TYR A 101 -17.50 9.24 -21.60
CA TYR A 101 -17.20 10.65 -21.91
C TYR A 101 -16.36 11.28 -20.79
N PRO A 102 -15.02 11.38 -20.95
CA PRO A 102 -14.15 12.04 -19.97
C PRO A 102 -14.36 13.54 -19.95
N GLY A 103 -14.34 14.12 -18.74
CA GLY A 103 -14.52 15.55 -18.53
C GLY A 103 -15.83 16.12 -19.07
N PHE A 104 -16.85 15.28 -19.28
CA PHE A 104 -18.18 15.71 -19.72
C PHE A 104 -18.71 16.87 -18.88
N ASN A 105 -19.35 17.84 -19.52
CA ASN A 105 -19.92 18.97 -18.79
C ASN A 105 -21.18 19.47 -19.49
N ALA A 106 -22.34 19.07 -18.97
CA ALA A 106 -23.66 19.52 -19.44
C ALA A 106 -23.83 19.46 -20.98
N GLY A 107 -23.43 18.34 -21.59
CA GLY A 107 -23.51 18.11 -23.04
C GLY A 107 -22.21 18.38 -23.80
N VAL A 108 -21.23 19.04 -23.19
CA VAL A 108 -19.91 19.26 -23.78
C VAL A 108 -19.02 18.03 -23.58
N VAL A 109 -18.36 17.58 -24.65
CA VAL A 109 -17.51 16.37 -24.70
C VAL A 109 -16.05 16.73 -25.01
N PRO A 110 -15.31 17.36 -24.08
CA PRO A 110 -14.02 18.00 -24.39
C PRO A 110 -12.94 17.03 -24.89
N PHE A 111 -13.01 15.75 -24.47
CA PHE A 111 -12.06 14.70 -24.87
C PHE A 111 -12.70 13.65 -25.80
N GLY A 112 -13.87 13.96 -26.37
CA GLY A 112 -14.64 13.03 -27.18
C GLY A 112 -15.25 11.89 -26.35
N SER A 113 -15.46 10.74 -27.00
CA SER A 113 -16.05 9.56 -26.38
C SER A 113 -15.44 8.27 -26.91
N ALA A 114 -15.63 7.17 -26.17
CA ALA A 114 -15.30 5.81 -26.60
C ALA A 114 -16.37 4.82 -26.12
N LYS A 115 -16.52 3.70 -26.81
CA LYS A 115 -17.47 2.64 -26.44
C LYS A 115 -16.77 1.55 -25.64
N ALA A 116 -17.52 0.86 -24.79
CA ALA A 116 -17.03 -0.34 -24.14
C ALA A 116 -16.77 -1.44 -25.18
N LYS A 117 -15.53 -1.94 -25.22
CA LYS A 117 -15.10 -3.15 -25.92
C LYS A 117 -15.23 -4.39 -25.04
N ALA A 118 -14.93 -4.27 -23.74
CA ALA A 118 -15.09 -5.34 -22.77
C ALA A 118 -15.46 -4.79 -21.40
N MET A 119 -16.18 -5.59 -20.61
CA MET A 119 -16.57 -5.28 -19.23
C MET A 119 -16.18 -6.46 -18.35
N VAL A 120 -15.48 -6.17 -17.25
CA VAL A 120 -14.92 -7.18 -16.36
C VAL A 120 -15.23 -6.80 -14.92
N LEU A 121 -15.73 -7.77 -14.14
CA LEU A 121 -16.13 -7.58 -12.74
C LEU A 121 -15.93 -8.88 -11.94
N PRO A 122 -15.89 -8.82 -10.59
CA PRO A 122 -15.69 -10.02 -9.77
C PRO A 122 -16.82 -11.03 -9.95
N THR A 123 -16.48 -12.31 -10.11
CA THR A 123 -17.48 -13.40 -10.20
C THR A 123 -18.38 -13.44 -8.95
N GLU A 124 -17.85 -13.03 -7.79
CA GLU A 124 -18.59 -12.91 -6.53
C GLU A 124 -19.73 -11.90 -6.65
N TYR A 125 -19.52 -10.79 -7.38
CA TYR A 125 -20.58 -9.82 -7.62
C TYR A 125 -21.73 -10.42 -8.43
N GLN A 126 -21.43 -11.24 -9.44
CA GLN A 126 -22.49 -11.89 -10.25
C GLN A 126 -23.35 -12.84 -9.41
N LYS A 127 -22.75 -13.46 -8.40
CA LYS A 127 -23.43 -14.39 -7.48
C LYS A 127 -24.26 -13.63 -6.44
N GLU A 128 -23.67 -12.66 -5.77
CA GLU A 128 -24.19 -12.11 -4.51
C GLU A 128 -24.66 -10.65 -4.62
N ALA A 129 -24.24 -9.91 -5.65
CA ALA A 129 -24.49 -8.48 -5.82
C ALA A 129 -24.11 -7.61 -4.59
N SER A 130 -23.10 -8.07 -3.84
CA SER A 130 -22.59 -7.44 -2.62
C SER A 130 -21.76 -6.18 -2.90
N PHE A 131 -21.83 -5.20 -2.00
CA PHE A 131 -21.00 -4.01 -2.02
C PHE A 131 -19.50 -4.31 -1.91
N ASP A 132 -19.13 -5.44 -1.31
CA ASP A 132 -17.75 -5.91 -1.18
C ASP A 132 -17.05 -6.08 -2.54
N TYR A 133 -17.83 -6.36 -3.57
CA TYR A 133 -17.36 -6.73 -4.91
C TYR A 133 -17.95 -5.82 -5.99
N ASP A 134 -18.51 -4.66 -5.62
CA ASP A 134 -19.25 -3.79 -6.55
C ASP A 134 -18.32 -2.86 -7.34
N TYR A 135 -17.25 -3.41 -7.91
CA TYR A 135 -16.31 -2.69 -8.77
C TYR A 135 -16.10 -3.44 -10.09
N ALA A 136 -15.78 -2.70 -11.14
CA ALA A 136 -15.57 -3.24 -12.48
C ALA A 136 -14.58 -2.40 -13.28
N ILE A 137 -13.98 -3.04 -14.28
CA ILE A 137 -13.24 -2.37 -15.34
C ILE A 137 -14.07 -2.39 -16.62
N VAL A 138 -14.08 -1.25 -17.31
CA VAL A 138 -14.54 -1.13 -18.69
C VAL A 138 -13.33 -0.83 -19.57
N LYS A 139 -13.08 -1.70 -20.55
CA LYS A 139 -12.07 -1.50 -21.59
C LYS A 139 -12.72 -0.84 -22.79
N LEU A 140 -12.08 0.19 -23.31
CA LEU A 140 -12.58 1.04 -24.37
C LEU A 140 -12.14 0.53 -25.75
N ASP A 141 -12.91 0.85 -26.78
CA ASP A 141 -12.61 0.52 -28.18
C ASP A 141 -11.49 1.38 -28.79
N ARG A 142 -11.09 2.46 -28.10
CA ARG A 142 -9.97 3.34 -28.45
C ARG A 142 -9.46 4.09 -27.23
N ASN A 143 -8.23 4.60 -27.34
CA ASN A 143 -7.64 5.49 -26.35
C ASN A 143 -8.34 6.86 -26.34
N LEU A 144 -8.52 7.41 -25.14
CA LEU A 144 -8.95 8.78 -24.88
C LEU A 144 -7.80 9.56 -24.25
N ASN A 145 -7.27 10.54 -24.99
CA ASN A 145 -6.10 11.31 -24.56
C ASN A 145 -6.53 12.54 -23.77
N VAL A 146 -6.60 12.39 -22.44
CA VAL A 146 -7.01 13.48 -21.53
C VAL A 146 -5.83 14.31 -21.00
N GLY A 147 -4.60 13.95 -21.39
CA GLY A 147 -3.37 14.52 -20.83
C GLY A 147 -3.03 13.91 -19.46
N ALA A 148 -2.32 14.67 -18.62
CA ALA A 148 -2.01 14.23 -17.26
C ALA A 148 -3.31 14.09 -16.45
N THR A 149 -3.58 12.89 -15.92
CA THR A 149 -4.83 12.57 -15.22
C THR A 149 -4.89 13.18 -13.82
N GLY A 150 -3.75 13.50 -13.20
CA GLY A 150 -3.66 13.96 -11.81
C GLY A 150 -3.94 12.89 -10.75
N ILE A 151 -4.43 11.71 -11.15
CA ILE A 151 -4.58 10.53 -10.29
C ILE A 151 -3.20 9.89 -10.11
N ALA A 152 -2.80 9.72 -8.86
CA ALA A 152 -1.47 9.24 -8.48
C ALA A 152 -1.37 7.71 -8.41
N GLY A 153 -2.50 7.01 -8.37
CA GLY A 153 -2.57 5.55 -8.30
C GLY A 153 -3.66 5.09 -7.35
N PHE A 154 -3.42 3.95 -6.68
CA PHE A 154 -4.31 3.38 -5.69
C PHE A 154 -3.67 3.36 -4.31
N SER A 155 -4.48 3.53 -3.26
CA SER A 155 -4.04 3.30 -1.89
C SER A 155 -5.04 2.39 -1.18
N SER A 156 -4.53 1.39 -0.49
CA SER A 156 -5.37 0.49 0.30
C SER A 156 -5.87 1.15 1.59
N PHE A 157 -5.23 2.22 2.07
CA PHE A 157 -5.60 2.92 3.29
C PHE A 157 -5.29 4.42 3.24
N THR A 158 -6.10 5.21 3.91
CA THR A 158 -5.85 6.64 4.15
C THR A 158 -6.51 7.08 5.45
N ASP A 159 -5.85 7.96 6.18
CA ASP A 159 -6.40 8.79 7.26
C ASP A 159 -6.60 10.25 6.82
N LEU A 160 -6.21 10.59 5.59
CA LEU A 160 -6.40 11.90 4.99
C LEU A 160 -7.86 12.12 4.57
N PRO A 161 -8.29 13.39 4.41
CA PRO A 161 -9.55 13.72 3.77
C PRO A 161 -9.69 13.04 2.41
N ILE A 162 -10.90 12.58 2.12
CA ILE A 162 -11.25 11.93 0.87
C ILE A 162 -12.16 12.84 0.04
N THR A 163 -12.02 12.76 -1.27
CA THR A 163 -12.83 13.50 -2.24
C THR A 163 -13.52 12.50 -3.14
N ILE A 164 -14.82 12.73 -3.38
CA ILE A 164 -15.56 12.08 -4.44
C ILE A 164 -15.80 13.09 -5.55
N SER A 165 -15.47 12.71 -6.79
CA SER A 165 -15.76 13.50 -7.99
C SER A 165 -16.47 12.62 -9.01
N GLY A 166 -17.61 13.06 -9.51
CA GLY A 166 -18.37 12.28 -10.47
C GLY A 166 -19.64 12.97 -10.96
N TYR A 167 -20.50 12.18 -11.58
CA TYR A 167 -21.72 12.67 -12.22
C TYR A 167 -22.92 12.22 -11.43
N HIS A 168 -23.43 13.13 -10.62
CA HIS A 168 -24.63 12.91 -9.83
C HIS A 168 -25.83 13.31 -10.71
N GLY A 169 -26.80 12.42 -10.88
CA GLY A 169 -27.85 12.52 -11.90
C GLY A 169 -28.81 13.68 -11.70
N ASP A 170 -28.87 14.22 -10.48
CA ASP A 170 -29.60 15.42 -10.13
C ASP A 170 -28.88 16.72 -10.58
N LEU A 171 -27.59 16.67 -10.93
CA LEU A 171 -26.79 17.82 -11.35
C LEU A 171 -26.84 18.09 -12.87
N GLY A 172 -27.74 17.43 -13.61
CA GLY A 172 -28.00 17.72 -15.03
C GLY A 172 -26.80 17.51 -15.94
N GLY A 173 -25.97 16.50 -15.67
CA GLY A 173 -24.78 16.18 -16.47
C GLY A 173 -23.56 17.07 -16.17
N LYS A 174 -23.59 17.86 -15.09
CA LYS A 174 -22.42 18.54 -14.54
C LYS A 174 -21.69 17.62 -13.55
N MET A 175 -20.37 17.78 -13.46
CA MET A 175 -19.58 17.07 -12.47
C MET A 175 -19.71 17.76 -11.11
N GLY A 176 -20.06 16.96 -10.10
CA GLY A 176 -20.04 17.36 -8.69
C GLY A 176 -18.77 16.84 -8.02
N THR A 177 -18.24 17.62 -7.08
CA THR A 177 -17.14 17.22 -6.21
C THR A 177 -17.45 17.59 -4.77
N GLN A 178 -17.01 16.76 -3.82
CA GLN A 178 -17.13 17.03 -2.39
C GLN A 178 -16.00 16.34 -1.64
N THR A 179 -15.50 17.00 -0.61
CA THR A 179 -14.44 16.49 0.26
C THR A 179 -15.01 16.28 1.66
N GLY A 180 -14.65 15.16 2.27
CA GLY A 180 -15.15 14.68 3.55
C GLY A 180 -14.21 13.63 4.11
N HIS A 181 -14.73 12.71 4.92
CA HIS A 181 -13.92 11.76 5.68
C HIS A 181 -14.48 10.35 5.60
N ILE A 182 -13.59 9.37 5.76
CA ILE A 182 -14.01 7.98 5.97
C ILE A 182 -14.57 7.91 7.38
N LYS A 183 -15.86 7.55 7.50
CA LYS A 183 -16.52 7.32 8.79
C LYS A 183 -16.15 5.97 9.37
N GLU A 184 -16.28 4.92 8.55
CA GLU A 184 -16.01 3.54 8.91
C GLU A 184 -15.37 2.82 7.72
N TYR A 185 -14.54 1.81 7.97
CA TYR A 185 -14.02 0.94 6.94
C TYR A 185 -13.78 -0.47 7.45
N ASN A 186 -13.79 -1.43 6.53
CA ASN A 186 -13.30 -2.79 6.75
C ASN A 186 -12.38 -3.17 5.57
N GLU A 187 -12.00 -4.44 5.46
CA GLU A 187 -11.12 -4.93 4.38
C GLU A 187 -11.64 -4.65 2.95
N LYS A 188 -12.96 -4.53 2.77
CA LYS A 188 -13.64 -4.52 1.45
C LYS A 188 -14.49 -3.29 1.18
N THR A 189 -14.90 -2.53 2.19
CA THR A 189 -15.80 -1.38 2.02
C THR A 189 -15.35 -0.16 2.84
N LEU A 190 -15.68 1.03 2.32
CA LEU A 190 -15.56 2.32 3.00
C LEU A 190 -16.95 2.92 3.15
N VAL A 191 -17.25 3.49 4.31
CA VAL A 191 -18.52 4.15 4.60
C VAL A 191 -18.24 5.59 5.00
N TYR A 192 -19.11 6.50 4.56
CA TYR A 192 -19.02 7.92 4.85
C TYR A 192 -20.43 8.49 5.05
N ASP A 193 -20.51 9.46 5.97
CA ASP A 193 -21.74 10.17 6.36
C ASP A 193 -21.68 11.68 6.06
N ASP A 194 -20.59 12.15 5.42
CA ASP A 194 -20.35 13.56 5.08
C ASP A 194 -20.03 13.79 3.58
N LEU A 195 -20.29 12.79 2.73
CA LEU A 195 -20.20 12.92 1.27
C LEU A 195 -21.54 12.58 0.63
N ASP A 196 -22.12 13.54 -0.08
CA ASP A 196 -23.41 13.43 -0.73
C ASP A 196 -23.31 12.71 -2.08
N THR A 197 -24.24 11.79 -2.32
CA THR A 197 -24.29 11.05 -3.58
C THR A 197 -25.72 10.86 -4.05
N MET A 198 -25.93 10.66 -5.35
CA MET A 198 -27.25 10.43 -5.94
C MET A 198 -27.19 9.37 -7.04
N GLY A 199 -28.36 8.96 -7.55
CA GLY A 199 -28.44 8.19 -8.80
C GLY A 199 -27.52 8.80 -9.87
N GLY A 200 -26.61 8.03 -10.47
CA GLY A 200 -25.54 8.53 -11.35
C GLY A 200 -24.13 8.50 -10.76
N SER A 201 -23.96 8.75 -9.46
CA SER A 201 -22.64 8.74 -8.77
C SER A 201 -21.95 7.37 -8.70
N SER A 202 -22.57 6.32 -9.24
CA SER A 202 -22.08 4.94 -9.14
C SER A 202 -20.83 4.81 -9.98
N GLY A 203 -19.76 4.32 -9.39
CA GLY A 203 -18.48 4.19 -10.04
C GLY A 203 -17.59 5.43 -9.90
N ALA A 204 -18.08 6.53 -9.32
CA ALA A 204 -17.24 7.69 -9.04
C ALA A 204 -16.07 7.28 -8.13
N PRO A 205 -14.82 7.67 -8.44
CA PRO A 205 -13.71 7.37 -7.55
C PRO A 205 -13.84 8.16 -6.25
N VAL A 206 -13.45 7.50 -5.17
CA VAL A 206 -13.14 8.13 -3.89
C VAL A 206 -11.63 8.15 -3.78
N TYR A 207 -11.02 9.32 -3.70
CA TYR A 207 -9.56 9.49 -3.66
C TYR A 207 -9.12 10.39 -2.52
N ASP A 208 -7.92 10.17 -2.00
CA ASP A 208 -7.38 10.96 -0.89
C ASP A 208 -6.79 12.31 -1.35
N ALA A 209 -6.36 13.14 -0.40
CA ALA A 209 -5.73 14.44 -0.67
C ALA A 209 -4.43 14.38 -1.50
N ARG A 210 -3.88 13.17 -1.74
CA ARG A 210 -2.71 12.93 -2.62
C ARG A 210 -3.12 12.44 -4.01
N ASN A 211 -4.43 12.38 -4.29
CA ASN A 211 -5.05 11.83 -5.49
C ASN A 211 -4.84 10.32 -5.68
N TYR A 212 -4.65 9.54 -4.62
CA TYR A 212 -4.71 8.08 -4.70
C TYR A 212 -6.16 7.62 -4.53
N ILE A 213 -6.64 6.77 -5.44
CA ILE A 213 -7.97 6.16 -5.35
C ILE A 213 -7.97 5.15 -4.20
N VAL A 214 -8.87 5.33 -3.24
CA VAL A 214 -9.06 4.46 -2.07
C VAL A 214 -10.34 3.65 -2.15
N GLY A 215 -11.28 4.04 -3.02
CA GLY A 215 -12.54 3.33 -3.21
C GLY A 215 -13.27 3.71 -4.49
N VAL A 216 -14.31 2.94 -4.79
CA VAL A 216 -15.28 3.20 -5.86
C VAL A 216 -16.64 3.35 -5.23
N ASN A 217 -17.32 4.48 -5.42
CA ASN A 217 -18.65 4.71 -4.85
C ASN A 217 -19.69 3.76 -5.47
N VAL A 218 -20.49 3.09 -4.63
CA VAL A 218 -21.39 2.01 -5.08
C VAL A 218 -22.81 2.10 -4.57
N GLY A 219 -23.10 2.91 -3.55
CA GLY A 219 -24.47 3.03 -3.09
C GLY A 219 -24.64 3.75 -1.76
N GLY A 220 -25.83 3.55 -1.18
CA GLY A 220 -26.16 3.96 0.17
C GLY A 220 -26.63 2.78 1.03
N ILE A 221 -26.38 2.87 2.33
CA ILE A 221 -26.91 2.00 3.37
C ILE A 221 -27.96 2.78 4.15
N GLY A 222 -29.15 2.20 4.26
CA GLY A 222 -30.16 2.65 5.24
C GLY A 222 -30.16 1.68 6.42
N ILE A 223 -29.94 2.20 7.62
CA ILE A 223 -30.12 1.48 8.89
C ILE A 223 -31.47 1.91 9.44
N ILE A 224 -32.40 0.98 9.57
CA ILE A 224 -33.73 1.25 10.14
C ILE A 224 -33.76 0.68 11.56
N TYR A 225 -34.01 1.54 12.54
CA TYR A 225 -34.11 1.17 13.94
C TYR A 225 -35.54 0.70 14.29
N PRO A 226 -35.70 -0.15 15.33
CA PRO A 226 -37.02 -0.64 15.76
C PRO A 226 -38.02 0.46 16.15
N ASP A 227 -37.53 1.64 16.54
CA ASP A 227 -38.35 2.81 16.86
C ASP A 227 -38.85 3.58 15.63
N GLY A 228 -38.49 3.13 14.42
CA GLY A 228 -38.87 3.72 13.15
C GLY A 228 -37.93 4.83 12.66
N THR A 229 -36.89 5.17 13.41
CA THR A 229 -35.84 6.10 12.94
C THR A 229 -34.93 5.44 11.91
N ALA A 230 -34.29 6.24 11.06
CA ALA A 230 -33.38 5.74 10.04
C ALA A 230 -32.10 6.58 9.96
N GLU A 231 -30.96 5.90 9.81
CA GLU A 231 -29.67 6.49 9.50
C GLU A 231 -29.29 6.11 8.06
N TYR A 232 -28.85 7.10 7.28
CA TYR A 232 -28.41 6.90 5.91
C TYR A 232 -26.92 7.21 5.80
N LYS A 233 -26.17 6.29 5.20
CA LYS A 233 -24.75 6.44 4.92
C LYS A 233 -24.49 6.13 3.45
N ASN A 234 -23.45 6.70 2.87
CA ASN A 234 -22.98 6.31 1.55
C ASN A 234 -21.80 5.34 1.67
N ILE A 235 -21.64 4.48 0.67
CA ILE A 235 -20.69 3.35 0.71
C ILE A 235 -19.93 3.23 -0.61
N ALA A 236 -18.63 2.96 -0.49
CA ALA A 236 -17.74 2.59 -1.57
C ALA A 236 -17.18 1.17 -1.38
N SER A 237 -16.96 0.45 -2.48
CA SER A 237 -16.05 -0.70 -2.47
C SER A 237 -14.63 -0.18 -2.26
N ARG A 238 -13.93 -0.68 -1.24
CA ARG A 238 -12.56 -0.27 -0.90
C ARG A 238 -11.58 -0.88 -1.89
N MET A 239 -10.64 -0.07 -2.36
CA MET A 239 -9.51 -0.54 -3.19
C MET A 239 -8.40 -1.12 -2.31
N GLY A 240 -8.73 -2.18 -1.56
CA GLY A 240 -7.81 -2.96 -0.72
C GLY A 240 -7.11 -4.10 -1.46
N GLY A 241 -6.29 -4.89 -0.76
CA GLY A 241 -5.41 -5.91 -1.36
C GLY A 241 -6.10 -6.86 -2.35
N GLU A 242 -7.26 -7.43 -2.00
CA GLU A 242 -8.00 -8.33 -2.89
C GLU A 242 -8.54 -7.62 -4.14
N ALA A 243 -9.10 -6.41 -3.97
CA ALA A 243 -9.64 -5.63 -5.08
C ALA A 243 -8.53 -5.19 -6.04
N LEU A 244 -7.38 -4.76 -5.50
CA LEU A 244 -6.21 -4.40 -6.31
C LEU A 244 -5.60 -5.61 -7.03
N ASP A 245 -5.58 -6.79 -6.42
CA ASP A 245 -5.15 -8.03 -7.08
C ASP A 245 -6.06 -8.39 -8.27
N LYS A 246 -7.37 -8.22 -8.11
CA LYS A 246 -8.35 -8.45 -9.18
C LYS A 246 -8.23 -7.41 -10.28
N LEU A 247 -8.15 -6.11 -9.92
CA LEU A 247 -7.96 -5.03 -10.88
C LEU A 247 -6.65 -5.16 -11.64
N GLY A 248 -5.55 -5.52 -10.98
CA GLY A 248 -4.26 -5.76 -11.64
C GLY A 248 -4.30 -6.90 -12.66
N LYS A 249 -5.19 -7.90 -12.47
CA LYS A 249 -5.44 -8.95 -13.47
C LYS A 249 -6.30 -8.46 -14.62
N TRP A 250 -7.27 -7.57 -14.37
CA TRP A 250 -8.24 -7.09 -15.37
C TRP A 250 -7.79 -5.87 -16.16
N TRP A 251 -6.92 -5.05 -15.58
CA TRP A 251 -6.22 -3.97 -16.27
C TRP A 251 -5.57 -4.46 -17.57
N ASN A 252 -5.18 -5.74 -17.57
CA ASN A 252 -4.61 -6.47 -18.68
C ASN A 252 -5.64 -7.01 -19.72
N PHE A 253 -6.92 -6.60 -19.69
CA PHE A 253 -7.90 -6.91 -20.77
C PHE A 253 -7.71 -6.02 -22.01
N SER A 254 -6.51 -5.94 -22.53
CA SER A 254 -6.29 -5.47 -23.89
C SER A 254 -5.59 -6.58 -24.67
N GLU A 255 -6.15 -6.91 -25.83
CA GLU A 255 -5.45 -7.51 -26.97
C GLU A 255 -4.25 -6.68 -27.46
N TYR A 256 -3.69 -5.81 -26.62
CA TYR A 256 -2.55 -4.94 -26.84
C TYR A 256 -1.90 -4.79 -25.47
N GLY A 257 -0.83 -5.54 -25.25
CA GLY A 257 -0.26 -5.69 -23.92
C GLY A 257 0.04 -4.37 -23.24
N ASN A 258 -0.06 -4.38 -21.92
CA ASN A 258 0.78 -3.59 -21.02
C ASN A 258 0.85 -4.37 -19.73
N PHE A 259 2.06 -4.48 -19.18
CA PHE A 259 2.32 -5.19 -17.94
C PHE A 259 1.71 -4.41 -16.77
N SER A 260 0.92 -5.09 -15.94
CA SER A 260 0.75 -4.71 -14.53
C SER A 260 0.79 -5.96 -13.67
N GLY A 261 1.76 -6.04 -12.75
CA GLY A 261 1.72 -7.01 -11.65
C GLY A 261 2.85 -8.05 -11.55
N GLY A 262 4.09 -7.69 -11.91
CA GLY A 262 5.25 -8.46 -11.46
C GLY A 262 5.69 -8.06 -10.03
N TYR A 263 6.19 -8.99 -9.22
CA TYR A 263 6.83 -8.68 -7.93
C TYR A 263 8.32 -9.10 -7.98
N ILE A 264 9.27 -8.29 -7.50
CA ILE A 264 10.64 -8.78 -7.30
C ILE A 264 10.70 -9.53 -5.96
N SER A 265 11.17 -10.78 -5.94
CA SER A 265 11.36 -11.54 -4.70
C SER A 265 12.77 -11.35 -4.15
N TRP A 266 12.88 -10.73 -2.99
CA TRP A 266 14.10 -10.68 -2.17
C TRP A 266 13.89 -11.40 -0.82
N LEU A 267 13.95 -12.74 -0.82
CA LEU A 267 14.40 -13.65 0.28
C LEU A 267 13.59 -13.74 1.61
N PRO A 268 13.97 -14.63 2.57
CA PRO A 268 13.79 -16.09 2.70
C PRO A 268 12.37 -16.63 2.66
N ALA A 269 12.28 -17.96 2.68
CA ALA A 269 11.14 -18.81 2.35
C ALA A 269 9.86 -18.62 3.19
N ASP A 270 9.79 -17.64 4.08
CA ASP A 270 8.75 -17.57 5.10
C ASP A 270 7.99 -16.23 5.13
N TYR A 271 8.18 -15.33 4.15
CA TYR A 271 7.55 -13.99 4.14
C TYR A 271 6.87 -13.59 2.83
N SER A 272 5.74 -12.87 2.96
CA SER A 272 5.03 -12.20 1.87
C SER A 272 5.86 -11.08 1.24
N PRO A 273 5.76 -10.84 -0.08
CA PRO A 273 6.55 -9.84 -0.81
C PRO A 273 6.27 -8.40 -0.34
N ILE A 274 7.34 -7.59 -0.23
CA ILE A 274 7.30 -6.27 0.41
C ILE A 274 7.08 -5.10 -0.57
N ASN A 275 7.35 -5.21 -1.90
CA ASN A 275 7.10 -4.13 -2.87
C ASN A 275 6.79 -4.64 -4.30
N ASN A 276 5.92 -3.93 -5.03
CA ASN A 276 5.62 -4.17 -6.46
C ASN A 276 6.83 -3.79 -7.35
N LEU A 277 7.12 -4.57 -8.40
CA LEU A 277 8.17 -4.22 -9.36
C LEU A 277 7.87 -2.87 -10.01
N ASP A 278 6.61 -2.56 -10.26
CA ASP A 278 6.20 -1.34 -10.96
C ASP A 278 6.38 -0.07 -10.10
N ASP A 279 6.47 -0.21 -8.77
CA ASP A 279 6.59 0.91 -7.81
C ASP A 279 8.05 1.34 -7.56
N ILE A 280 9.01 0.62 -8.14
CA ILE A 280 10.44 0.85 -7.90
C ILE A 280 11.06 1.40 -9.20
N SER A 281 11.52 2.64 -9.26
CA SER A 281 12.20 3.12 -10.48
C SER A 281 13.59 2.50 -10.66
N THR A 282 14.26 2.13 -9.56
CA THR A 282 15.61 1.54 -9.54
C THR A 282 15.78 0.58 -8.37
N LEU A 283 16.33 -0.61 -8.62
CA LEU A 283 16.69 -1.57 -7.57
C LEU A 283 18.15 -1.40 -7.17
N THR A 284 18.42 -1.07 -5.92
CA THR A 284 19.79 -0.85 -5.43
C THR A 284 20.23 -1.94 -4.46
N LEU A 285 21.27 -2.71 -4.82
CA LEU A 285 21.75 -3.88 -4.08
C LEU A 285 23.24 -3.73 -3.74
N PRO A 286 23.71 -4.21 -2.58
CA PRO A 286 25.14 -4.21 -2.31
C PRO A 286 25.85 -5.34 -3.09
N VAL A 287 27.10 -5.12 -3.49
CA VAL A 287 27.91 -6.09 -4.25
C VAL A 287 28.10 -7.44 -3.53
N ASN A 288 27.98 -7.45 -2.20
CA ASN A 288 28.08 -8.67 -1.38
C ASN A 288 26.70 -9.29 -1.05
N TYR A 289 25.64 -8.90 -1.73
CA TYR A 289 24.29 -9.44 -1.52
C TYR A 289 24.29 -10.98 -1.49
N ARG A 290 23.49 -11.53 -0.57
CA ARG A 290 23.20 -12.97 -0.50
C ARG A 290 21.72 -13.24 -0.40
N ASN A 291 21.26 -14.27 -1.07
CA ASN A 291 19.92 -14.78 -1.00
C ASN A 291 19.67 -15.45 0.39
N SER A 292 18.47 -15.90 0.69
CA SER A 292 18.11 -16.56 1.95
C SER A 292 18.77 -17.91 2.18
N GLY A 293 18.98 -18.65 1.09
CA GLY A 293 19.84 -19.82 1.05
C GLY A 293 21.31 -19.45 0.88
N ASN A 294 21.71 -18.22 1.25
CA ASN A 294 23.08 -17.72 1.20
C ASN A 294 23.73 -17.73 -0.21
N SER A 295 22.93 -17.65 -1.27
CA SER A 295 23.45 -17.67 -2.65
C SER A 295 23.70 -16.27 -3.23
N PRO A 296 24.63 -16.06 -4.16
CA PRO A 296 25.01 -14.72 -4.66
C PRO A 296 24.10 -14.15 -5.78
N TRP A 297 22.88 -14.65 -5.92
CA TRP A 297 21.94 -14.24 -6.98
C TRP A 297 20.61 -13.74 -6.41
N PHE A 298 19.96 -12.82 -7.13
CA PHE A 298 18.61 -12.34 -6.85
C PHE A 298 17.65 -12.80 -7.95
N ASP A 299 16.37 -12.84 -7.59
CA ASP A 299 15.31 -13.36 -8.44
C ASP A 299 14.26 -12.27 -8.71
N ILE A 300 13.82 -12.15 -9.96
CA ILE A 300 12.64 -11.39 -10.36
C ILE A 300 11.53 -12.39 -10.62
N GLN A 301 10.46 -12.37 -9.81
CA GLN A 301 9.35 -13.33 -9.92
C GLN A 301 8.13 -12.71 -10.61
N PHE A 302 7.78 -13.23 -11.76
CA PHE A 302 6.63 -12.78 -12.52
C PHE A 302 5.37 -13.52 -12.01
N LYS A 303 4.64 -12.91 -11.06
CA LYS A 303 3.39 -13.50 -10.53
C LYS A 303 2.19 -13.29 -11.47
N ASN A 304 2.04 -12.08 -12.03
CA ASN A 304 1.10 -11.80 -13.10
C ASN A 304 1.87 -11.40 -14.37
N GLY A 305 1.39 -11.82 -15.54
CA GLY A 305 1.95 -11.42 -16.83
C GLY A 305 3.20 -12.21 -17.29
N ALA A 306 3.67 -13.18 -16.50
CA ALA A 306 4.79 -14.06 -16.87
C ALA A 306 4.58 -14.77 -18.21
N GLN A 307 3.34 -15.16 -18.48
CA GLN A 307 2.96 -15.81 -19.74
C GLN A 307 3.20 -14.93 -20.98
N PHE A 308 3.37 -13.62 -20.79
CA PHE A 308 3.65 -12.65 -21.85
C PHE A 308 5.13 -12.28 -21.96
N VAL A 309 6.00 -12.76 -21.06
CA VAL A 309 7.44 -12.50 -21.14
C VAL A 309 8.06 -13.43 -22.19
N ASN A 310 8.83 -12.85 -23.10
CA ASN A 310 9.76 -13.63 -23.92
C ASN A 310 11.00 -13.95 -23.07
N SER A 311 11.00 -15.14 -22.45
CA SER A 311 12.09 -15.59 -21.60
C SER A 311 13.45 -15.64 -22.30
N GLU A 312 13.48 -15.78 -23.63
CA GLU A 312 14.72 -15.80 -24.42
C GLU A 312 15.37 -14.42 -24.53
N THR A 313 14.62 -13.36 -24.27
CA THR A 313 15.09 -11.97 -24.37
C THR A 313 15.53 -11.37 -23.05
N VAL A 314 15.39 -12.12 -21.95
CA VAL A 314 15.78 -11.64 -20.62
C VAL A 314 17.29 -11.55 -20.54
N HIS A 315 17.81 -10.35 -20.30
CA HIS A 315 19.24 -10.11 -20.15
C HIS A 315 19.51 -8.88 -19.28
N SER A 316 20.78 -8.68 -18.96
CA SER A 316 21.30 -7.42 -18.46
C SER A 316 22.13 -6.73 -19.55
N GLU A 317 22.01 -5.41 -19.66
CA GLU A 317 22.80 -4.61 -20.61
C GLU A 317 24.31 -4.62 -20.24
N ASN A 318 24.66 -4.91 -18.98
CA ASN A 318 26.05 -5.04 -18.52
C ASN A 318 26.25 -6.24 -17.58
N LYS A 319 26.68 -7.37 -18.17
CA LYS A 319 27.00 -8.62 -17.46
C LYS A 319 28.12 -8.54 -16.42
N ASN A 320 28.98 -7.52 -16.50
CA ASN A 320 30.05 -7.31 -15.52
C ASN A 320 29.51 -6.73 -14.20
N VAL A 321 28.31 -6.14 -14.22
CA VAL A 321 27.62 -5.62 -13.03
C VAL A 321 26.62 -6.66 -12.53
N VAL A 322 25.68 -7.08 -13.38
CA VAL A 322 24.69 -8.12 -13.10
C VAL A 322 24.64 -9.08 -14.28
N GLU A 323 24.72 -10.38 -14.06
CA GLU A 323 24.65 -11.43 -15.08
C GLU A 323 23.31 -12.17 -15.00
N TYR A 324 22.62 -12.31 -16.12
CA TYR A 324 21.44 -13.17 -16.23
C TYR A 324 21.85 -14.65 -16.22
N LEU A 325 21.19 -15.47 -15.38
CA LEU A 325 21.48 -16.90 -15.25
C LEU A 325 20.46 -17.75 -16.01
N ASN A 326 19.19 -17.66 -15.64
CA ASN A 326 18.13 -18.49 -16.19
C ASN A 326 16.73 -17.90 -15.95
N TYR A 327 15.76 -18.46 -16.66
CA TYR A 327 14.35 -18.23 -16.45
C TYR A 327 13.63 -19.57 -16.23
N ASP A 328 13.10 -19.80 -15.04
CA ASP A 328 12.37 -21.02 -14.68
C ASP A 328 11.18 -20.71 -13.76
N ASN A 329 10.06 -21.42 -13.88
CA ASN A 329 8.88 -21.25 -13.02
C ASN A 329 8.44 -19.77 -12.84
N ASN A 330 8.47 -19.00 -13.92
CA ASN A 330 8.20 -17.56 -13.93
C ASN A 330 9.17 -16.72 -13.08
N ILE A 331 10.42 -17.15 -12.93
CA ILE A 331 11.47 -16.46 -12.19
C ILE A 331 12.64 -16.21 -13.13
N ALA A 332 13.03 -14.94 -13.31
CA ALA A 332 14.31 -14.60 -13.91
C ALA A 332 15.37 -14.42 -12.83
N ARG A 333 16.46 -15.17 -12.91
CA ARG A 333 17.53 -15.15 -11.92
C ARG A 333 18.74 -14.40 -12.42
N PHE A 334 19.34 -13.59 -11.55
CA PHE A 334 20.48 -12.74 -11.86
C PHE A 334 21.56 -12.82 -10.78
N LYS A 335 22.81 -12.99 -11.19
CA LYS A 335 23.98 -12.97 -10.32
C LYS A 335 24.62 -11.58 -10.32
N ILE A 336 25.10 -11.13 -9.16
CA ILE A 336 25.87 -9.89 -9.06
C ILE A 336 27.36 -10.20 -9.29
N ASN A 337 27.98 -9.48 -10.23
CA ASN A 337 29.38 -9.66 -10.59
C ASN A 337 30.26 -8.46 -10.21
N GLY A 338 29.69 -7.25 -10.07
CA GLY A 338 30.48 -6.06 -9.76
C GLY A 338 29.65 -4.83 -9.41
N VAL A 339 30.32 -3.81 -8.85
CA VAL A 339 29.75 -2.49 -8.54
C VAL A 339 29.50 -1.72 -9.84
N GLY A 340 28.38 -1.02 -9.93
CA GLY A 340 28.00 -0.22 -11.09
C GLY A 340 26.49 -0.22 -11.31
N SER A 341 26.05 0.36 -12.42
CA SER A 341 24.64 0.35 -12.81
C SER A 341 24.47 -0.42 -14.11
N THR A 342 23.36 -1.13 -14.23
CA THR A 342 22.93 -1.80 -15.45
C THR A 342 21.43 -1.82 -15.52
N ASP A 343 20.89 -1.86 -16.72
CA ASP A 343 19.48 -2.16 -16.90
C ASP A 343 19.30 -3.67 -17.12
N ILE A 344 18.26 -4.24 -16.53
CA ILE A 344 17.71 -5.55 -16.90
C ILE A 344 16.64 -5.30 -17.94
N VAL A 345 16.71 -6.05 -19.03
CA VAL A 345 15.83 -5.92 -20.19
C VAL A 345 15.17 -7.24 -20.50
N PHE A 346 13.91 -7.18 -20.87
CA PHE A 346 13.15 -8.30 -21.42
C PHE A 346 12.05 -7.74 -22.32
N TYR A 347 11.61 -8.54 -23.28
CA TYR A 347 10.56 -8.17 -24.21
C TYR A 347 9.30 -8.99 -23.95
N SER A 348 8.16 -8.48 -24.43
CA SER A 348 6.96 -9.30 -24.57
C SER A 348 7.16 -10.42 -25.59
N LYS A 349 6.40 -11.51 -25.51
CA LYS A 349 6.45 -12.66 -26.43
C LYS A 349 6.22 -12.27 -27.89
N ASP A 350 5.40 -11.25 -28.12
CA ASP A 350 5.15 -10.69 -29.45
C ASP A 350 6.24 -9.69 -29.91
N GLY A 351 7.24 -9.40 -29.07
CA GLY A 351 8.34 -8.49 -29.33
C GLY A 351 7.96 -7.00 -29.33
N THR A 352 6.71 -6.65 -29.05
CA THR A 352 6.20 -5.28 -29.20
C THR A 352 6.60 -4.34 -28.08
N GLN A 353 6.88 -4.87 -26.89
CA GLN A 353 7.17 -4.07 -25.70
C GLN A 353 8.52 -4.44 -25.10
N LYS A 354 9.34 -3.40 -24.87
CA LYS A 354 10.61 -3.50 -24.15
C LYS A 354 10.38 -3.06 -22.70
N TYR A 355 10.71 -3.93 -21.77
CA TYR A 355 10.73 -3.63 -20.34
C TYR A 355 12.15 -3.38 -19.91
N THR A 356 12.34 -2.44 -18.99
CA THR A 356 13.65 -2.04 -18.51
C THR A 356 13.58 -1.76 -17.03
N LYS A 357 14.47 -2.38 -16.26
CA LYS A 357 14.62 -2.13 -14.83
C LYS A 357 16.05 -1.74 -14.50
N LYS A 358 16.24 -0.52 -13.99
CA LYS A 358 17.56 -0.08 -13.56
C LYS A 358 17.97 -0.82 -12.28
N ILE A 359 19.15 -1.41 -12.31
CA ILE A 359 19.81 -2.05 -11.17
C ILE A 359 21.07 -1.26 -10.85
N ASN A 360 21.19 -0.83 -9.60
CA ASN A 360 22.38 -0.20 -9.07
C ASN A 360 23.05 -1.15 -8.08
N ILE A 361 24.23 -1.63 -8.41
CA ILE A 361 25.07 -2.38 -7.47
C ILE A 361 26.01 -1.40 -6.79
N THR A 362 25.82 -1.20 -5.50
CA THR A 362 26.65 -0.32 -4.67
C THR A 362 27.68 -1.13 -3.89
N LYS A 363 28.71 -0.46 -3.36
CA LYS A 363 29.56 -1.08 -2.35
C LYS A 363 28.70 -1.39 -1.12
N ALA A 364 28.94 -2.55 -0.52
CA ALA A 364 28.32 -2.88 0.76
C ALA A 364 28.64 -1.81 1.79
N ALA A 365 27.66 -1.44 2.61
CA ALA A 365 27.90 -0.60 3.77
C ALA A 365 28.96 -1.29 4.63
N ALA A 366 30.13 -0.65 4.79
CA ALA A 366 31.06 -1.08 5.81
C ALA A 366 30.41 -0.71 7.16
N TYR A 367 30.07 -1.70 7.96
CA TYR A 367 29.67 -1.49 9.35
C TYR A 367 30.90 -1.56 10.23
N THR A 368 30.94 -0.70 11.24
CA THR A 368 31.91 -0.81 12.33
C THR A 368 31.18 -1.40 13.54
N ASN A 369 31.72 -2.49 14.08
CA ASN A 369 31.30 -2.99 15.38
C ASN A 369 31.88 -2.08 16.45
N VAL A 370 31.01 -1.38 17.16
CA VAL A 370 31.40 -0.43 18.19
C VAL A 370 31.07 -1.08 19.52
N SER A 371 32.13 -1.51 20.22
CA SER A 371 32.08 -2.05 21.59
C SER A 371 31.56 -3.49 21.72
N LEU A 372 32.25 -4.47 21.10
CA LEU A 372 32.07 -5.89 21.44
C LEU A 372 33.00 -6.29 22.60
N ASN A 373 32.46 -6.47 23.80
CA ASN A 373 33.19 -7.18 24.86
C ASN A 373 33.08 -8.70 24.60
N LYS A 374 34.14 -9.25 23.98
CA LYS A 374 34.47 -10.68 23.76
C LYS A 374 33.51 -11.52 22.88
N ASN A 375 34.05 -11.95 21.74
CA ASN A 375 33.47 -12.91 20.81
C ASN A 375 33.25 -14.29 21.45
N TYR A 376 32.04 -14.85 21.30
CA TYR A 376 31.83 -16.29 21.26
C TYR A 376 31.21 -16.66 19.92
N GLY A 377 31.88 -17.58 19.22
CA GLY A 377 31.63 -17.93 17.83
C GLY A 377 30.28 -18.57 17.60
N VAL A 378 29.45 -17.88 16.83
CA VAL A 378 28.58 -18.49 15.81
C VAL A 378 28.81 -17.65 14.56
N ALA A 379 29.29 -18.26 13.48
CA ALA A 379 29.91 -17.57 12.34
C ALA A 379 28.97 -16.66 11.50
N THR A 380 27.75 -16.38 11.96
CA THR A 380 26.70 -15.68 11.20
C THR A 380 25.90 -14.62 11.97
N ALA A 381 26.19 -14.37 13.24
CA ALA A 381 25.45 -13.43 14.10
C ALA A 381 26.36 -12.35 14.70
N ASN A 382 25.92 -11.09 14.72
CA ASN A 382 26.56 -10.05 15.53
C ASN A 382 25.86 -9.97 16.90
N ILE A 383 26.65 -10.03 17.96
CA ILE A 383 26.16 -9.93 19.33
C ILE A 383 26.06 -8.44 19.70
N LEU A 384 24.87 -7.95 20.03
CA LEU A 384 24.67 -6.59 20.51
C LEU A 384 24.83 -6.52 22.04
N THR A 385 24.38 -7.53 22.79
CA THR A 385 24.65 -7.64 24.22
C THR A 385 24.93 -9.07 24.63
N ASN A 386 25.75 -9.23 25.67
CA ASN A 386 25.90 -10.49 26.38
C ASN A 386 24.77 -10.66 27.41
N ASN A 387 24.53 -11.89 27.88
CA ASN A 387 23.60 -12.13 28.99
C ASN A 387 24.17 -11.64 30.33
N GLN A 388 24.35 -10.33 30.45
CA GLN A 388 24.90 -9.64 31.61
C GLN A 388 24.11 -8.36 31.86
N GLN A 389 24.16 -7.87 33.10
CA GLN A 389 23.65 -6.55 33.45
C GLN A 389 24.54 -5.46 32.85
N PHE A 390 23.96 -4.30 32.56
CA PHE A 390 24.67 -3.09 32.09
C PHE A 390 25.55 -3.33 30.85
N SER A 391 25.09 -4.21 29.95
CA SER A 391 25.73 -4.50 28.67
C SER A 391 25.23 -3.51 27.61
N LEU A 392 26.15 -3.04 26.79
CA LEU A 392 25.84 -2.22 25.62
C LEU A 392 26.73 -2.68 24.47
N GLY A 393 26.14 -2.81 23.30
CA GLY A 393 26.87 -3.00 22.05
C GLY A 393 26.04 -2.54 20.88
N ALA A 394 26.74 -2.17 19.81
CA ALA A 394 26.12 -1.57 18.66
C ALA A 394 26.78 -2.01 17.36
N LEU A 395 25.96 -2.03 16.31
CA LEU A 395 26.36 -2.21 14.93
C LEU A 395 25.94 -0.96 14.17
N MET A 396 26.90 -0.14 13.74
CA MET A 396 26.63 1.14 13.09
C MET A 396 27.30 1.20 11.72
N THR A 397 26.73 1.97 10.80
CA THR A 397 27.46 2.36 9.59
C THR A 397 28.76 3.07 9.98
N SER A 398 29.85 2.74 9.29
CA SER A 398 31.16 3.37 9.52
C SER A 398 31.20 4.84 9.11
N GLN A 399 30.26 5.26 8.27
CA GLN A 399 30.09 6.62 7.76
C GLN A 399 28.61 7.01 7.76
N LYS A 400 28.34 8.31 7.68
CA LYS A 400 26.98 8.82 7.56
C LYS A 400 26.41 8.47 6.17
N ILE A 401 25.10 8.25 6.11
CA ILE A 401 24.34 8.07 4.87
C ILE A 401 23.51 9.31 4.61
N ASP A 402 23.18 9.56 3.35
CA ASP A 402 22.31 10.66 2.94
C ASP A 402 20.82 10.28 3.08
N LEU A 403 20.11 10.99 3.96
CA LEU A 403 18.70 10.80 4.28
C LEU A 403 17.77 11.50 3.28
N THR A 404 18.28 12.18 2.24
CA THR A 404 17.45 12.65 1.11
C THR A 404 17.06 11.53 0.14
N HIS A 405 17.57 10.31 0.36
CA HIS A 405 17.26 9.12 -0.41
C HIS A 405 16.57 8.07 0.46
N ASP A 406 15.64 7.33 -0.13
CA ASP A 406 15.02 6.17 0.51
C ASP A 406 16.07 5.13 0.89
N PHE A 407 15.92 4.49 2.05
CA PHE A 407 16.71 3.30 2.37
C PHE A 407 15.86 2.27 3.10
N VAL A 408 16.31 1.02 3.04
CA VAL A 408 15.75 -0.09 3.82
C VAL A 408 16.84 -0.71 4.67
N PHE A 409 16.54 -0.95 5.95
CA PHE A 409 17.37 -1.73 6.86
C PHE A 409 16.63 -3.02 7.25
N ASP A 410 17.21 -4.16 6.90
CA ASP A 410 16.68 -5.48 7.19
C ASP A 410 17.60 -6.25 8.12
N THR A 411 17.04 -6.94 9.09
CA THR A 411 17.77 -7.87 9.95
C THR A 411 16.81 -8.91 10.53
N THR A 412 17.35 -10.07 10.90
CA THR A 412 16.69 -10.92 11.89
C THR A 412 17.21 -10.52 13.28
N LEU A 413 16.33 -10.17 14.20
CA LEU A 413 16.67 -9.89 15.60
C LEU A 413 16.49 -11.14 16.44
N GLY A 414 17.54 -11.54 17.16
CA GLY A 414 17.47 -12.57 18.18
C GLY A 414 17.35 -11.94 19.56
N ILE A 415 16.24 -12.23 20.26
CA ILE A 415 16.04 -11.85 21.66
C ILE A 415 16.19 -13.11 22.50
N GLY A 416 17.19 -13.12 23.38
CA GLY A 416 17.47 -14.25 24.25
C GLY A 416 16.38 -14.48 25.31
N SER A 417 16.63 -15.45 26.19
CA SER A 417 15.68 -15.83 27.25
C SER A 417 15.72 -14.95 28.50
N GLY A 418 16.53 -13.88 28.48
CA GLY A 418 16.69 -12.94 29.58
C GLY A 418 15.50 -11.98 29.75
N GLN A 419 15.63 -11.06 30.71
CA GLN A 419 14.50 -10.27 31.24
C GLN A 419 14.52 -8.77 30.90
N GLY A 420 15.60 -8.27 30.29
CA GLY A 420 15.77 -6.85 29.94
C GLY A 420 16.88 -6.63 28.92
N ASP A 421 16.95 -5.51 28.20
CA ASP A 421 16.00 -4.40 28.16
C ASP A 421 15.52 -4.11 26.74
N GLY A 422 16.38 -4.24 25.74
CA GLY A 422 15.94 -4.26 24.36
C GLY A 422 16.97 -3.82 23.34
N VAL A 423 16.48 -3.63 22.12
CA VAL A 423 17.24 -3.21 20.95
C VAL A 423 16.56 -2.01 20.31
N SER A 424 17.35 -1.03 19.90
CA SER A 424 16.89 0.11 19.11
C SER A 424 17.55 0.11 17.74
N PHE A 425 16.76 0.21 16.67
CA PHE A 425 17.24 0.71 15.39
C PHE A 425 17.36 2.23 15.48
N VAL A 426 18.49 2.80 15.08
CA VAL A 426 18.79 4.22 15.25
C VAL A 426 19.21 4.89 13.95
N ILE A 427 18.76 6.12 13.76
CA ILE A 427 19.25 7.11 12.79
C ILE A 427 19.73 8.29 13.64
N LYS A 428 21.03 8.61 13.62
CA LYS A 428 21.57 9.65 14.49
C LYS A 428 22.65 10.49 13.84
N ASN A 429 22.52 11.81 13.95
CA ASN A 429 23.54 12.75 13.50
C ASN A 429 24.42 13.22 14.67
N THR A 430 24.98 12.28 15.42
CA THR A 430 25.89 12.59 16.53
C THR A 430 27.33 12.82 16.04
N PRO A 431 28.21 13.46 16.84
CA PRO A 431 29.62 13.68 16.47
C PRO A 431 30.37 12.38 16.12
N SER A 432 29.99 11.26 16.75
CA SER A 432 30.56 9.94 16.49
C SER A 432 29.47 8.88 16.35
N ALA A 433 29.75 7.84 15.56
CA ALA A 433 28.93 6.62 15.53
C ALA A 433 28.81 5.96 16.92
N ASN A 434 29.76 6.23 17.83
CA ASN A 434 29.88 5.57 19.13
C ASN A 434 29.15 6.29 20.28
N SER A 435 28.44 7.38 19.99
CA SER A 435 27.63 8.09 20.99
C SER A 435 26.30 7.36 21.20
N PHE A 436 26.08 6.82 22.40
CA PHE A 436 24.86 6.10 22.78
C PHE A 436 24.20 6.74 24.01
N GLY A 437 22.88 6.59 24.11
CA GLY A 437 22.07 7.08 25.22
C GLY A 437 22.06 6.14 26.43
N GLY A 438 21.14 6.41 27.36
CA GLY A 438 21.03 5.65 28.61
C GLY A 438 20.78 4.14 28.43
N SER A 439 21.34 3.33 29.34
CA SER A 439 21.09 1.89 29.43
C SER A 439 19.73 1.57 30.06
N GLY A 440 19.36 0.29 30.13
CA GLY A 440 18.10 -0.16 30.71
C GLY A 440 16.88 0.45 29.99
N ASP A 441 16.03 1.15 30.75
CA ASP A 441 14.85 1.86 30.25
C ASP A 441 15.15 2.89 29.15
N GLY A 442 16.39 3.37 29.07
CA GLY A 442 16.83 4.32 28.06
C GLY A 442 17.07 3.73 26.67
N LEU A 443 17.09 2.39 26.55
CA LEU A 443 17.21 1.62 25.29
C LEU A 443 18.34 2.08 24.34
N GLY A 444 19.42 2.64 24.91
CA GLY A 444 20.59 3.13 24.17
C GLY A 444 20.35 4.44 23.41
N VAL A 445 19.21 5.10 23.60
CA VAL A 445 18.82 6.31 22.86
C VAL A 445 18.44 7.50 23.75
N SER A 446 17.96 7.24 24.97
CA SER A 446 17.55 8.32 25.88
C SER A 446 18.69 9.29 26.19
N GLY A 447 18.42 10.59 26.05
CA GLY A 447 19.38 11.66 26.30
C GLY A 447 20.23 12.04 25.09
N LEU A 448 20.08 11.37 23.95
CA LEU A 448 20.73 11.78 22.70
C LEU A 448 19.90 12.86 21.99
N SER A 449 20.58 13.91 21.53
CA SER A 449 20.01 14.85 20.57
C SER A 449 20.10 14.29 19.14
N GLN A 450 19.30 14.83 18.21
CA GLN A 450 19.38 14.54 16.77
C GLN A 450 19.35 13.02 16.47
N THR A 451 18.49 12.30 17.20
CA THR A 451 18.39 10.84 17.15
C THR A 451 16.94 10.44 16.98
N LEU A 452 16.67 9.72 15.89
CA LEU A 452 15.41 9.07 15.61
C LEU A 452 15.59 7.56 15.75
N ALA A 453 14.68 6.86 16.42
CA ALA A 453 14.81 5.42 16.60
C ALA A 453 13.48 4.67 16.58
N ILE A 454 13.58 3.36 16.32
CA ILE A 454 12.55 2.36 16.61
C ILE A 454 13.11 1.48 17.73
N SER A 455 12.47 1.51 18.89
CA SER A 455 12.93 0.86 20.10
C SER A 455 12.02 -0.30 20.47
N LEU A 456 12.59 -1.50 20.43
CA LEU A 456 11.97 -2.77 20.82
C LEU A 456 12.31 -3.05 22.29
N ARG A 457 11.38 -2.71 23.18
CA ARG A 457 11.48 -2.92 24.62
C ARG A 457 11.07 -4.34 24.98
N HIS A 458 11.97 -5.05 25.65
CA HIS A 458 11.77 -6.38 26.20
C HIS A 458 12.02 -6.34 27.71
N GLN A 459 10.97 -6.27 28.53
CA GLN A 459 11.09 -6.17 29.99
C GLN A 459 10.14 -7.13 30.68
N SER A 460 10.52 -8.41 30.71
CA SER A 460 9.67 -9.51 31.17
C SER A 460 9.69 -9.74 32.68
N TRP A 461 10.55 -9.04 33.43
CA TRP A 461 10.57 -9.09 34.91
C TRP A 461 9.44 -8.30 35.59
N TYR A 462 8.76 -7.41 34.88
CA TYR A 462 7.58 -6.71 35.41
C TYR A 462 6.33 -7.58 35.30
N SER A 463 5.37 -7.35 36.19
CA SER A 463 4.04 -7.96 36.14
C SER A 463 2.97 -6.85 36.06
N PRO A 464 2.30 -6.65 34.90
CA PRO A 464 2.52 -7.34 33.62
C PRO A 464 3.85 -6.93 32.94
N PRO A 465 4.40 -7.76 32.03
CA PRO A 465 5.59 -7.41 31.25
C PRO A 465 5.44 -6.08 30.49
N ARG A 466 6.50 -5.26 30.50
CA ARG A 466 6.51 -3.95 29.83
C ARG A 466 7.08 -4.05 28.42
N ASN A 467 6.49 -4.91 27.59
CA ASN A 467 6.95 -5.15 26.22
C ASN A 467 6.29 -4.20 25.23
N SER A 468 7.09 -3.57 24.37
CA SER A 468 6.55 -2.65 23.36
C SER A 468 7.53 -2.40 22.21
N VAL A 469 6.98 -1.95 21.08
CA VAL A 469 7.76 -1.23 20.07
C VAL A 469 7.31 0.22 20.08
N SER A 470 8.25 1.16 20.05
CA SER A 470 7.99 2.60 20.15
C SER A 470 8.96 3.37 19.25
N PHE A 471 8.58 4.58 18.87
CA PHE A 471 9.50 5.51 18.23
C PHE A 471 10.16 6.41 19.28
N TYR A 472 11.36 6.90 19.00
CA TYR A 472 12.06 7.88 19.83
C TYR A 472 12.54 9.05 18.99
N ASP A 473 12.23 10.28 19.40
CA ASP A 473 12.67 11.54 18.75
C ASP A 473 13.28 12.54 19.75
N GLY A 474 13.74 12.02 20.90
CA GLY A 474 13.98 12.78 22.12
C GLY A 474 13.13 12.27 23.28
N ASN A 475 11.93 11.76 22.97
CA ASN A 475 11.04 11.05 23.89
C ASN A 475 10.47 9.79 23.23
N PHE A 476 10.15 8.76 24.03
CA PHE A 476 9.48 7.57 23.52
C PHE A 476 7.99 7.82 23.27
N LYS A 477 7.49 7.38 22.11
CA LYS A 477 6.15 7.68 21.61
C LYS A 477 5.56 6.50 20.82
N ASN A 478 4.25 6.57 20.58
CA ASN A 478 3.50 5.65 19.72
C ASN A 478 3.73 4.17 20.10
N TYR A 479 3.53 3.86 21.38
CA TYR A 479 3.74 2.52 21.92
C TYR A 479 2.77 1.52 21.29
N VAL A 480 3.33 0.46 20.75
CA VAL A 480 2.60 -0.70 20.26
C VAL A 480 2.92 -1.87 21.17
N ASN A 481 1.90 -2.40 21.85
CA ASN A 481 2.03 -3.60 22.69
C ASN A 481 2.24 -4.82 21.80
N THR A 482 3.50 -5.13 21.54
CA THR A 482 3.93 -6.36 20.88
C THR A 482 5.06 -6.97 21.69
N THR A 483 5.03 -8.28 21.86
CA THR A 483 6.03 -9.02 22.65
C THR A 483 7.26 -9.25 21.77
N PRO A 484 8.46 -8.72 22.07
CA PRO A 484 9.68 -9.32 21.56
C PRO A 484 9.71 -10.73 22.14
N GLY A 485 9.63 -11.76 21.30
CA GLY A 485 9.45 -13.12 21.82
C GLY A 485 10.71 -13.55 22.55
N THR A 486 10.59 -13.87 23.85
CA THR A 486 11.67 -14.45 24.65
C THR A 486 12.19 -15.72 23.97
N GLY A 487 13.50 -15.77 23.68
CA GLY A 487 14.12 -16.92 23.01
C GLY A 487 13.70 -17.12 21.55
N THR A 488 13.26 -16.04 20.88
CA THR A 488 12.85 -16.11 19.47
C THR A 488 13.72 -15.23 18.60
N ASN A 489 13.82 -15.64 17.33
CA ASN A 489 14.30 -14.80 16.26
C ASN A 489 13.08 -14.22 15.54
N SER A 490 13.13 -12.94 15.19
CA SER A 490 12.05 -12.27 14.46
C SER A 490 12.63 -11.23 13.53
N ASP A 491 12.11 -11.17 12.31
CA ASP A 491 12.58 -10.22 11.32
C ASP A 491 12.09 -8.81 11.64
N LEU A 492 13.01 -7.87 11.50
CA LEU A 492 12.78 -6.45 11.58
C LEU A 492 13.12 -5.85 10.22
N HIS A 493 12.09 -5.28 9.60
CA HIS A 493 12.22 -4.51 8.38
C HIS A 493 11.99 -3.04 8.73
N VAL A 494 12.93 -2.18 8.39
CA VAL A 494 12.84 -0.74 8.60
C VAL A 494 12.96 -0.03 7.27
N ARG A 495 12.12 0.97 7.03
CA ARG A 495 12.19 1.81 5.84
C ARG A 495 12.21 3.28 6.23
N TRP A 496 13.13 4.01 5.62
CA TRP A 496 13.10 5.46 5.55
C TRP A 496 12.58 5.87 4.18
N THR A 497 11.53 6.68 4.16
CA THR A 497 10.97 7.27 2.94
C THR A 497 11.30 8.74 2.91
N ALA A 498 12.24 9.15 2.07
CA ALA A 498 12.81 10.48 2.09
C ALA A 498 11.83 11.57 1.65
N SER A 499 10.98 11.25 0.67
CA SER A 499 9.96 12.18 0.14
C SER A 499 8.97 12.66 1.21
N THR A 500 8.64 11.79 2.16
CA THR A 500 7.71 12.09 3.27
C THR A 500 8.42 12.29 4.61
N GLN A 501 9.73 12.02 4.67
CA GLN A 501 10.54 11.97 5.89
C GLN A 501 9.96 11.01 6.93
N THR A 502 9.52 9.84 6.49
CA THR A 502 8.84 8.84 7.32
C THR A 502 9.76 7.68 7.64
N LEU A 503 9.90 7.36 8.92
CA LEU A 503 10.50 6.13 9.40
C LEU A 503 9.38 5.11 9.69
N SER A 504 9.42 3.94 9.08
CA SER A 504 8.45 2.87 9.29
C SER A 504 9.13 1.56 9.61
N TYR A 505 8.40 0.66 10.29
CA TYR A 505 8.85 -0.71 10.52
C TYR A 505 7.76 -1.74 10.26
N VAL A 506 8.21 -2.95 9.97
CA VAL A 506 7.43 -4.20 10.10
C VAL A 506 8.19 -5.10 11.07
N TYR A 507 7.53 -5.52 12.15
CA TYR A 507 8.07 -6.44 13.13
C TYR A 507 6.98 -7.40 13.61
N ARG A 508 7.19 -8.70 13.41
CA ARG A 508 6.22 -9.77 13.78
C ARG A 508 4.81 -9.53 13.23
N GLY A 509 4.70 -9.10 11.98
CA GLY A 509 3.42 -8.81 11.32
C GLY A 509 2.78 -7.48 11.73
N VAL A 510 3.36 -6.75 12.68
CA VAL A 510 2.88 -5.42 13.07
C VAL A 510 3.61 -4.35 12.28
N THR A 511 2.86 -3.45 11.67
CA THR A 511 3.38 -2.33 10.88
C THR A 511 3.04 -1.01 11.57
N SER A 512 4.01 -0.11 11.67
CA SER A 512 3.79 1.25 12.17
C SER A 512 4.77 2.23 11.53
N SER A 513 4.46 3.52 11.62
CA SER A 513 5.28 4.59 11.05
C SER A 513 5.30 5.84 11.90
N TYR A 514 6.34 6.64 11.70
CA TYR A 514 6.56 7.92 12.35
C TYR A 514 7.11 8.92 11.34
N ARG A 515 6.38 10.01 11.14
CA ARG A 515 6.77 11.08 10.22
C ARG A 515 7.55 12.15 10.96
N LEU A 516 8.71 12.49 10.43
CA LEU A 516 9.48 13.65 10.83
C LEU A 516 8.99 14.88 10.05
N ASN A 517 8.83 16.01 10.73
CA ASN A 517 8.31 17.23 10.09
C ASN A 517 9.38 17.97 9.29
N ASP A 518 10.62 17.99 9.78
CA ASP A 518 11.76 18.63 9.11
C ASP A 518 13.07 17.92 9.45
N LEU A 519 13.61 17.21 8.46
CA LEU A 519 14.87 16.48 8.50
C LEU A 519 16.06 17.37 8.87
N ASN A 520 16.18 18.53 8.20
CA ASN A 520 17.32 19.42 8.40
C ASN A 520 17.25 20.07 9.77
N GLN A 521 16.06 20.50 10.22
CA GLN A 521 15.89 21.07 11.55
C GLN A 521 16.18 20.03 12.64
N PHE A 522 15.69 18.80 12.47
CA PHE A 522 15.83 17.75 13.48
C PHE A 522 17.26 17.21 13.59
N PHE A 523 17.89 16.88 12.47
CA PHE A 523 19.24 16.31 12.46
C PHE A 523 20.34 17.37 12.38
N GLY A 524 20.03 18.63 12.08
CA GLY A 524 21.05 19.64 11.77
C GLY A 524 21.78 19.39 10.43
N GLY A 525 21.10 18.72 9.49
CA GLY A 525 21.63 18.35 8.17
C GLY A 525 20.87 17.16 7.58
N THR A 526 21.34 16.66 6.43
CA THR A 526 20.69 15.54 5.72
C THR A 526 21.40 14.21 5.91
N SER A 527 22.46 14.14 6.72
CA SER A 527 23.27 12.92 6.84
C SER A 527 23.29 12.38 8.26
N ALA A 528 23.21 11.06 8.42
CA ALA A 528 23.23 10.42 9.73
C ALA A 528 23.90 9.04 9.72
N TYR A 529 24.37 8.59 10.89
CA TYR A 529 24.73 7.19 11.10
C TYR A 529 23.46 6.36 11.28
N VAL A 530 23.48 5.14 10.76
CA VAL A 530 22.36 4.19 10.87
C VAL A 530 22.83 2.87 11.45
N GLY A 531 22.03 2.23 12.29
CA GLY A 531 22.41 0.95 12.88
C GLY A 531 21.50 0.43 13.98
N LEU A 532 22.02 -0.51 14.75
CA LEU A 532 21.36 -1.12 15.89
C LEU A 532 22.17 -0.88 17.16
N VAL A 533 21.45 -0.67 18.26
CA VAL A 533 22.02 -0.57 19.61
C VAL A 533 21.25 -1.53 20.51
N GLY A 534 21.93 -2.50 21.09
CA GLY A 534 21.37 -3.35 22.14
C GLY A 534 21.85 -2.88 23.50
N VAL A 535 20.95 -2.90 24.49
CA VAL A 535 21.31 -2.58 25.88
C VAL A 535 20.65 -3.52 26.87
N THR A 536 21.31 -3.67 28.01
CA THR A 536 20.75 -4.20 29.25
C THR A 536 21.07 -3.23 30.40
N GLY A 537 20.24 -3.23 31.43
CA GLY A 537 20.36 -2.46 32.66
C GLY A 537 20.53 -3.41 33.83
N GLN A 538 19.64 -3.34 34.83
CA GLN A 538 19.67 -4.26 35.97
C GLN A 538 19.20 -5.67 35.64
N ALA A 539 18.51 -5.86 34.51
CA ALA A 539 18.24 -7.18 33.97
C ALA A 539 19.33 -7.56 32.96
N SER A 540 19.39 -8.84 32.60
CA SER A 540 20.30 -9.35 31.58
C SER A 540 19.52 -9.98 30.43
N ASN A 541 20.03 -9.87 29.20
CA ASN A 541 19.59 -10.64 28.06
C ASN A 541 20.65 -10.61 26.95
N VAL A 542 20.64 -11.62 26.09
CA VAL A 542 21.40 -11.62 24.85
C VAL A 542 20.56 -10.96 23.77
N HIS A 543 21.15 -10.00 23.05
CA HIS A 543 20.56 -9.43 21.85
C HIS A 543 21.47 -9.72 20.66
N LEU A 544 20.90 -10.25 19.59
CA LEU A 544 21.63 -10.66 18.38
C LEU A 544 21.02 -10.00 17.15
N THR A 545 21.84 -9.74 16.15
CA THR A 545 21.40 -9.41 14.79
C THR A 545 22.06 -10.36 13.80
N TYR A 546 21.25 -10.95 12.91
CA TYR A 546 21.71 -11.83 11.85
C TYR A 546 21.51 -11.16 10.51
N SER A 547 22.55 -11.26 9.67
CA SER A 547 22.55 -10.74 8.31
C SER A 547 22.00 -9.30 8.15
N PRO A 548 22.43 -8.33 8.98
CA PRO A 548 21.97 -6.95 8.87
C PRO A 548 22.35 -6.38 7.50
N ARG A 549 21.38 -5.74 6.84
CA ARG A 549 21.53 -5.19 5.49
C ARG A 549 20.94 -3.80 5.44
N LEU A 550 21.66 -2.88 4.82
CA LEU A 550 21.18 -1.56 4.47
C LEU A 550 21.25 -1.45 2.95
N THR A 551 20.10 -1.23 2.31
CA THR A 551 19.95 -1.15 0.85
C THR A 551 19.46 0.24 0.42
N ALA A 552 19.63 0.56 -0.88
CA ALA A 552 19.29 1.87 -1.46
C ALA A 552 20.05 3.08 -0.88
N VAL A 553 21.28 2.86 -0.42
CA VAL A 553 22.09 3.90 0.26
C VAL A 553 22.91 4.73 -0.72
N VAL A 554 22.84 6.05 -0.58
CA VAL A 554 23.86 6.98 -1.07
C VAL A 554 24.76 7.35 0.11
N PHE A 555 26.05 7.00 0.02
CA PHE A 555 27.05 7.42 1.00
C PHE A 555 27.62 8.78 0.59
N GLN A 556 27.93 9.63 1.57
CA GLN A 556 28.69 10.87 1.34
C GLN A 556 30.19 10.63 1.27
#